data_AF-A0A6M0FXQ9-F1
#
_entry.id   AF-A0A6M0FXQ9-F1
#
_cell.length_a   1.000
_cell.length_b   1.000
_cell.length_c   1.000
_cell.angle_alpha   90.00
_cell.angle_beta   90.00
_cell.angle_gamma   90.00
#
_symmetry.space_group_name_H-M   'P 1'
#
loop_
_entity.id
_entity.type
_entity.pdbx_description
1 polymer ?
#
loop_
_entity_poly.entity_id
_entity_poly.type
_entity_poly.pdbx_seq_one_letter_code
_entity_poly.pdbx_strand_id
1 'polypeptide(L)' 'MDYELEFKPKAIANLEQLTQIVKERILQKIKWLVENFEQITPQALTGDLRGLFKLRVGDQRNFRF' A
#
# COMPACT_ATOMS: atom_id res chain seq x y z
N MET A 1 -7.43 -3.98 15.73
CA MET A 1 -8.19 -2.76 15.36
C MET A 1 -8.76 -2.95 13.97
N ASP A 2 -9.95 -2.42 13.68
CA ASP A 2 -10.51 -2.47 12.33
C ASP A 2 -10.02 -1.25 11.54
N TYR A 3 -9.38 -1.49 10.40
CA TYR A 3 -8.87 -0.43 9.52
C TYR A 3 -9.83 -0.24 8.35
N GLU A 4 -10.24 1.00 8.12
CA GLU A 4 -11.07 1.36 6.98
C GLU A 4 -10.21 1.75 5.77
N LEU A 5 -10.55 1.20 4.61
CA LEU A 5 -9.89 1.49 3.36
C LEU A 5 -10.75 2.44 2.53
N GLU A 6 -10.26 3.66 2.31
CA GLU A 6 -10.91 4.66 1.47
C GLU A 6 -10.13 4.89 0.17
N PHE A 7 -10.82 4.80 -0.97
CA PHE A 7 -10.25 5.16 -2.27
C PHE A 7 -10.62 6.58 -2.65
N LYS A 8 -9.60 7.43 -2.88
CA LYS A 8 -9.83 8.76 -3.46
C LYS A 8 -10.39 8.63 -4.89
N PRO A 9 -11.26 9.54 -5.35
CA PRO A 9 -11.81 9.50 -6.72
C PRO A 9 -10.75 9.42 -7.82
N LYS A 10 -9.63 10.13 -7.65
CA LYS A 10 -8.48 10.08 -8.56
C LYS A 10 -7.81 8.70 -8.60
N ALA A 11 -7.80 7.97 -7.49
CA ALA A 11 -7.25 6.61 -7.44
C ALA A 11 -8.13 5.63 -8.20
N ILE A 12 -9.45 5.79 -8.15
CA ILE A 12 -10.42 4.98 -8.91
C ILE A 12 -10.22 5.23 -10.41
N ALA A 13 -10.18 6.50 -10.84
CA ALA A 13 -9.97 6.84 -12.25
C ALA A 13 -8.63 6.30 -12.80
N ASN A 14 -7.56 6.35 -12.00
CA ASN A 14 -6.28 5.75 -12.38
C ASN A 14 -6.34 4.22 -12.43
N LEU A 15 -7.03 3.58 -11.48
CA LEU A 15 -7.24 2.13 -11.49
C LEU A 15 -8.00 1.69 -12.76
N GLU A 16 -8.98 2.48 -13.20
CA GLU A 16 -9.77 2.17 -14.40
C GLU A 16 -8.92 2.09 -15.68
N GLN A 17 -7.89 2.95 -15.78
CA GLN A 17 -6.97 3.03 -16.91
C GLN A 17 -5.95 1.88 -16.99
N LEU A 18 -5.83 1.08 -15.92
CA LEU A 18 -4.88 -0.03 -15.86
C LEU A 18 -5.45 -1.29 -16.52
N THR A 19 -4.56 -2.19 -16.95
CA THR A 19 -4.97 -3.51 -17.43
C THR A 19 -5.50 -4.36 -16.27
N GLN A 20 -6.42 -5.29 -16.57
CA GLN A 20 -7.07 -6.14 -15.57
C GLN A 20 -6.06 -6.84 -14.63
N ILE A 21 -4.98 -7.38 -15.21
CA ILE A 21 -3.90 -8.04 -14.46
C ILE A 21 -3.25 -7.10 -13.44
N VAL A 22 -3.07 -5.82 -13.81
CA VAL A 22 -2.47 -4.82 -12.92
C VAL A 22 -3.46 -4.42 -11.82
N LYS A 23 -4.75 -4.27 -12.14
CA LYS A 23 -5.79 -3.98 -11.13
C LYS A 23 -5.85 -5.08 -10.07
N GLU A 24 -5.89 -6.35 -10.48
CA GLU A 24 -5.93 -7.49 -9.57
C GLU A 24 -4.70 -7.55 -8.66
N ARG A 25 -3.51 -7.31 -9.21
CA ARG A 25 -2.27 -7.22 -8.41
C ARG A 25 -2.32 -6.11 -7.37
N ILE A 26 -2.85 -4.94 -7.73
CA ILE A 26 -3.00 -3.81 -6.81
C ILE A 26 -4.00 -4.17 -5.70
N LEU A 27 -5.17 -4.70 -6.06
CA LEU A 27 -6.20 -5.09 -5.10
C LEU A 27 -5.72 -6.17 -4.14
N GLN A 28 -4.98 -7.18 -4.63
CA GLN A 28 -4.36 -8.21 -3.78
C GLN A 28 -3.37 -7.60 -2.78
N LYS A 29 -2.53 -6.64 -3.21
CA LYS A 29 -1.59 -5.95 -2.32
C LYS A 29 -2.32 -5.11 -1.28
N ILE A 30 -3.39 -4.41 -1.66
CA ILE A 30 -4.19 -3.59 -0.73
C ILE A 30 -4.88 -4.49 0.29
N LYS A 31 -5.47 -5.61 -0.14
CA LYS A 31 -6.08 -6.60 0.77
C LYS A 31 -5.06 -7.14 1.77
N TRP A 32 -3.90 -7.60 1.28
CA TRP A 32 -2.81 -8.06 2.15
C TRP A 32 -2.37 -6.97 3.14
N LEU A 33 -2.31 -5.72 2.69
CA LEU A 33 -1.91 -4.59 3.51
C LEU A 33 -2.90 -4.32 4.65
N VAL A 34 -4.20 -4.36 4.38
CA VAL A 34 -5.23 -4.20 5.44
C VAL A 34 -5.14 -5.35 6.45
N GLU A 35 -4.96 -6.58 5.97
CA GLU A 35 -4.83 -7.78 6.82
C GLU A 35 -3.54 -7.77 7.68
N ASN A 36 -2.46 -7.17 7.19
CA ASN A 36 -1.14 -7.18 7.84
C ASN A 36 -0.74 -5.80 8.37
N PHE A 37 -1.65 -4.82 8.42
CA PHE A 37 -1.33 -3.44 8.75
C PHE A 37 -0.67 -3.31 10.13
N GLU A 38 -1.16 -4.06 11.13
CA GLU A 38 -0.59 -4.08 12.48
C GLU A 38 0.82 -4.69 12.54
N GLN A 39 1.17 -5.55 11.57
CA GLN A 39 2.48 -6.19 11.48
C GLN A 39 3.50 -5.34 10.73
N ILE A 40 3.06 -4.32 9.99
CA ILE A 40 3.94 -3.43 9.24
C ILE A 40 4.19 -2.19 10.10
N THR A 41 5.43 -1.97 10.53
CA THR A 41 5.81 -0.72 11.21
C THR A 41 5.81 0.42 10.18
N PRO A 42 4.84 1.35 10.19
CA PRO A 42 4.76 2.38 9.18
C PRO A 42 5.83 3.43 9.49
N GLN A 43 6.75 3.68 8.56
CA GLN A 43 7.75 4.72 8.78
C GLN A 43 7.09 6.07 8.48
N ALA A 44 6.92 6.89 9.52
CA ALA A 44 6.38 8.23 9.38
C ALA A 44 7.26 9.05 8.42
N LEU A 45 6.64 9.62 7.38
CA LEU A 45 7.34 10.55 6.50
C LEU A 45 7.48 11.91 7.21
N THR A 46 8.63 12.54 7.03
CA THR A 46 8.94 13.87 7.57
C THR A 46 8.78 14.95 6.50
N GLY A 47 8.76 16.23 6.91
CA GLY A 47 8.58 17.38 6.01
C GLY A 47 7.12 17.58 5.58
N ASP A 48 6.91 18.01 4.33
CA ASP A 48 5.59 18.30 3.73
C ASP A 48 4.66 17.07 3.63
N LEU A 49 5.19 15.88 3.92
CA LEU A 49 4.48 14.60 3.90
C LEU A 49 4.12 14.11 5.32
N ARG A 50 4.19 14.99 6.33
CA ARG A 50 3.76 14.69 7.70
C ARG A 50 2.30 14.19 7.71
N GLY A 51 2.07 13.05 8.32
CA GLY A 51 0.75 12.38 8.35
C GLY A 51 0.57 11.31 7.26
N LEU A 52 1.52 11.19 6.34
CA LEU A 52 1.63 10.06 5.42
C LEU A 52 2.65 9.06 5.94
N PHE A 53 2.34 7.77 5.82
CA PHE A 53 3.24 6.69 6.21
C PHE A 53 3.85 6.06 4.96
N LYS A 54 5.17 5.85 4.98
CA LYS A 54 5.84 5.01 3.99
C LYS A 54 5.60 3.56 4.37
N LEU A 55 4.85 2.86 3.53
CA LEU A 55 4.69 1.42 3.63
C LEU A 55 5.94 0.72 3.09
N ARG A 56 6.68 0.06 3.98
CA ARG A 56 7.75 -0.86 3.59
C ARG A 56 7.12 -2.23 3.28
N VAL A 57 6.58 -2.37 2.07
CA VAL A 57 6.09 -3.68 1.59
C VAL A 57 7.29 -4.47 1.07
N GLY A 58 7.77 -5.40 1.88
CA GLY A 58 8.93 -6.23 1.60
C GLY A 58 10.04 -5.97 2.61
N ASP A 59 10.19 -6.89 3.56
CA ASP A 59 11.50 -7.11 4.13
C ASP A 59 12.37 -7.66 2.99
N GLN A 60 13.36 -6.89 2.57
CA GLN A 60 14.34 -7.30 1.57
C GLN A 60 15.20 -8.37 2.25
N ARG A 61 14.71 -9.61 2.33
CA ARG A 61 15.53 -10.74 2.75
C ARG A 61 16.65 -10.87 1.72
N ASN A 62 17.81 -10.34 2.11
CA ASN A 62 19.15 -10.62 1.61
C ASN A 62 19.19 -11.58 0.41
N PHE A 63 19.16 -11.05 -0.81
CA PHE A 63 19.92 -11.69 -1.88
C PHE A 63 21.37 -11.24 -1.68
N ARG A 64 22.11 -12.01 -0.88
CA ARG A 64 23.57 -12.02 -0.97
C ARG A 64 23.93 -12.74 -2.28
N PHE A 65 24.75 -12.08 -3.10
CA PHE A 65 25.48 -12.73 -4.19
C PHE A 65 26.52 -13.70 -3.63
#